data_AF-A0A7S0RSL1-F1
#
_entry.id   AF-A0A7S0RSL1-F1
#
_cell.length_a   1.000
_cell.length_b   1.000
_cell.length_c   1.000
_cell.angle_alpha   90.00
_cell.angle_beta   90.00
_cell.angle_gamma   90.00
#
_symmetry.space_group_name_H-M   'P 1'
#
loop_
_entity.id
_entity.type
_entity.pdbx_description
1 polymer ?
#
loop_
_entity_poly.entity_id
_entity_poly.type
_entity_poly.pdbx_seq_one_letter_code
_entity_poly.pdbx_strand_id
1 'polypeptide(L)'
;WRPHNRVLLMRASRDAMWLALAALEAAATWLRRAHATLAMVSIIALAWALAISLFLARPQSFTCPRWAVRVDVPPSPPVRHADHGAPFNVSDLAVVTGATAGFFDRLQNMVGSLQAWEPGATLTVYDLGFSGPQLAAMACWANVVVQRFPYETYPTHVAD
;
A
#
# COMPACT_ATOMS: atom_id res chain seq x y z
N TRP A 1 32.00 70.18 30.87
CA TRP A 1 31.65 68.77 30.62
C TRP A 1 31.03 68.17 31.87
N ARG A 2 29.73 67.81 31.86
CA ARG A 2 29.01 67.37 33.07
C ARG A 2 29.21 65.86 33.31
N PRO A 3 29.60 65.41 34.51
CA PRO A 3 29.90 64.01 34.81
C PRO A 3 28.70 63.05 34.64
N HIS A 4 27.46 63.54 34.63
CA HIS A 4 26.27 62.69 34.42
C HIS A 4 26.14 62.08 33.02
N ASN A 5 26.67 62.72 31.97
CA ASN A 5 26.53 62.19 30.61
C ASN A 5 27.39 60.93 30.37
N ARG A 6 28.49 60.75 31.11
CA ARG A 6 29.34 59.56 30.99
C ARG A 6 28.66 58.30 31.52
N VAL A 7 27.87 58.42 32.59
CA VAL A 7 27.17 57.27 33.20
C VAL A 7 26.06 56.76 32.28
N LEU A 8 25.34 57.66 31.61
CA LEU A 8 24.31 57.28 30.64
C LEU A 8 24.89 56.62 29.39
N LEU A 9 26.02 57.12 28.89
CA LEU A 9 26.69 56.54 27.73
C LEU A 9 27.24 55.14 28.01
N MET A 10 27.79 54.91 29.22
CA MET A 10 28.27 53.58 29.63
C MET A 10 27.13 52.59 29.87
N ARG A 11 25.95 53.03 30.33
CA ARG A 11 24.78 52.16 30.44
C ARG A 11 24.24 51.80 29.06
N ALA A 12 24.07 52.78 28.18
CA ALA A 12 23.59 52.56 26.82
C ALA A 12 24.51 51.62 26.02
N SER A 13 25.83 51.75 26.15
CA SER A 13 26.77 50.84 25.48
C SER A 13 26.71 49.42 26.05
N ARG A 14 26.50 49.28 27.37
CA ARG A 14 26.36 47.96 28.01
C ARG A 14 25.06 47.29 27.61
N ASP A 15 23.96 48.02 27.57
CA ASP A 15 22.65 47.48 27.19
C ASP A 15 22.63 47.10 25.69
N ALA A 16 23.25 47.90 24.83
CA ALA A 16 23.43 47.57 23.41
C ALA A 16 24.26 46.29 23.21
N MET A 17 25.32 46.10 24.00
CA MET A 17 26.14 44.89 23.96
C MET A 17 25.35 43.65 24.39
N TRP A 18 24.53 43.75 25.44
CA TRP A 18 23.67 42.65 25.88
C TRP A 18 22.60 42.27 24.85
N LEU A 19 21.98 43.26 24.19
CA LEU A 19 21.02 43.01 23.12
C LEU A 19 21.67 42.34 21.90
N ALA A 20 22.87 42.77 21.52
CA ALA A 20 23.62 42.16 20.42
C ALA A 20 24.00 40.69 20.73
N LEU A 21 24.42 40.41 21.97
CA LEU A 21 24.74 39.05 22.40
C LEU A 21 23.49 38.14 22.40
N ALA A 22 22.37 38.62 22.94
CA ALA A 22 21.10 37.87 22.94
C ALA A 22 20.59 37.58 21.52
N ALA A 23 20.74 38.54 20.59
CA ALA A 23 20.38 38.35 19.19
C ALA A 23 21.26 37.28 18.50
N LEU A 24 22.56 37.25 18.80
CA LEU A 24 23.48 36.23 18.28
C LEU A 24 23.15 34.84 18.82
N GLU A 25 22.82 34.70 20.10
CA GLU A 25 22.40 33.43 20.68
C GLU A 25 21.06 32.94 20.11
N ALA A 26 20.10 33.85 19.91
CA ALA A 26 18.83 33.55 19.25
C ALA A 26 19.03 33.11 17.79
N ALA A 27 19.88 33.80 17.04
CA ALA A 27 20.21 33.42 15.66
C ALA A 27 20.91 32.04 15.59
N ALA A 28 21.87 31.78 16.48
CA ALA A 28 22.59 30.50 16.53
C ALA A 28 21.69 29.33 16.96
N THR A 29 20.70 29.56 17.82
CA THR A 29 19.70 28.53 18.18
C THR A 29 18.70 28.30 17.06
N TRP A 30 18.27 29.35 16.34
CA TRP A 30 17.41 29.23 15.16
C TRP A 30 18.08 28.45 14.03
N LEU A 31 19.34 28.77 13.69
CA LEU A 31 20.13 28.03 12.69
C LEU A 31 20.26 26.55 13.03
N ARG A 32 20.55 26.22 14.31
CA ARG A 32 20.62 24.82 14.77
C ARG A 32 19.29 24.08 14.63
N ARG A 33 18.17 24.74 14.94
CA ARG A 33 16.83 24.17 14.74
C ARG A 33 16.51 23.97 13.26
N ALA A 34 16.83 24.93 12.41
CA ALA A 34 16.62 24.84 10.96
C ALA A 34 17.40 23.65 10.36
N HIS A 35 18.69 23.51 10.70
CA HIS A 35 19.49 22.36 10.28
C HIS A 35 18.94 21.03 10.78
N ALA A 36 18.46 20.96 12.04
CA ALA A 36 17.84 19.76 12.58
C ALA A 36 16.54 19.38 11.83
N THR A 37 15.70 20.35 11.49
CA THR A 37 14.47 20.10 10.72
C THR A 37 14.77 19.61 9.30
N LEU A 38 15.74 20.21 8.61
CA LEU A 38 16.14 19.78 7.27
C LEU A 38 16.75 18.37 7.28
N ALA A 39 17.57 18.06 8.28
CA ALA A 39 18.13 16.73 8.47
C ALA A 39 17.02 15.68 8.70
N MET A 40 16.04 15.98 9.56
CA MET A 40 14.92 15.07 9.85
C MET A 40 14.07 14.81 8.61
N VAL A 41 13.69 15.86 7.85
CA VAL A 41 12.92 15.72 6.61
C VAL A 41 13.71 14.89 5.58
N SER A 42 15.01 15.12 5.46
CA SER A 42 15.87 14.35 4.54
C SER A 42 15.93 12.87 4.91
N ILE A 43 16.05 12.55 6.20
CA ILE A 43 16.04 11.15 6.69
C ILE A 43 14.71 10.48 6.38
N ILE A 44 13.58 11.16 6.64
CA ILE A 44 12.25 10.62 6.36
C ILE A 44 12.08 10.38 4.85
N ALA A 45 12.46 11.35 4.02
CA ALA A 45 12.38 11.23 2.56
C ALA A 45 13.24 10.06 2.04
N LEU A 46 14.48 9.91 2.54
CA LEU A 46 15.36 8.80 2.21
C LEU A 46 14.79 7.45 2.65
N ALA A 47 14.20 7.37 3.85
CA ALA A 47 13.56 6.15 4.34
C ALA A 47 12.38 5.74 3.45
N TRP A 48 11.54 6.69 3.04
CA TRP A 48 10.43 6.46 2.10
C TRP A 48 10.92 6.01 0.73
N ALA A 49 11.91 6.71 0.16
CA ALA A 49 12.50 6.36 -1.13
C ALA A 49 13.12 4.94 -1.11
N LEU A 50 13.80 4.59 -0.02
CA LEU A 50 14.36 3.25 0.17
C LEU A 50 13.26 2.18 0.29
N ALA A 51 12.20 2.43 1.06
CA ALA A 51 11.09 1.51 1.22
C ALA A 51 10.36 1.25 -0.12
N ILE A 52 10.10 2.31 -0.90
CA ILE A 52 9.51 2.19 -2.25
C ILE A 52 10.46 1.43 -3.18
N SER A 53 11.75 1.75 -3.15
CA SER A 53 12.74 1.07 -4.00
C SER A 53 12.83 -0.43 -3.68
N LEU A 54 12.78 -0.80 -2.40
CA LEU A 54 12.75 -2.20 -1.97
C LEU A 54 11.46 -2.90 -2.41
N PHE A 55 10.31 -2.25 -2.30
CA PHE A 55 9.02 -2.76 -2.76
C PHE A 55 9.04 -3.06 -4.27
N LEU A 56 9.57 -2.12 -5.07
CA LEU A 56 9.66 -2.26 -6.53
C LEU A 56 10.72 -3.27 -6.97
N ALA A 57 11.88 -3.31 -6.31
CA ALA A 57 12.98 -4.21 -6.66
C ALA A 57 12.71 -5.67 -6.25
N ARG A 58 11.93 -5.88 -5.18
CA ARG A 58 11.61 -7.21 -4.65
C ARG A 58 10.11 -7.33 -4.35
N PRO A 59 9.23 -7.34 -5.37
CA PRO A 59 7.81 -7.60 -5.14
C PRO A 59 7.57 -8.95 -4.44
N GLN A 60 8.54 -9.87 -4.55
CA GLN A 60 8.53 -11.20 -3.93
C GLN A 60 8.92 -11.22 -2.43
N SER A 61 9.39 -10.10 -1.84
CA SER A 61 9.69 -10.07 -0.40
C SER A 61 8.43 -9.97 0.46
N PHE A 62 7.30 -9.62 -0.14
CA PHE A 62 6.00 -9.91 0.46
C PHE A 62 5.78 -11.39 0.26
N THR A 63 6.01 -12.16 1.32
CA THR A 63 5.60 -13.55 1.39
C THR A 63 4.09 -13.58 1.28
N CYS A 64 3.60 -13.60 0.05
CA CYS A 64 2.35 -14.25 -0.25
C CYS A 64 2.43 -15.61 0.45
N PRO A 65 1.56 -15.91 1.42
CA PRO A 65 1.47 -17.26 1.95
C PRO A 65 1.10 -18.13 0.75
N ARG A 66 2.12 -18.68 0.11
CA ARG A 66 1.95 -19.47 -1.10
C ARG A 66 1.12 -20.64 -0.64
N TRP A 67 -0.12 -20.70 -1.12
CA TRP A 67 -0.90 -21.94 -1.14
C TRP A 67 -0.06 -22.90 -2.00
N ALA A 68 0.89 -23.58 -1.38
CA ALA A 68 1.73 -24.56 -2.05
C ALA A 68 1.00 -25.89 -2.00
N VAL A 69 -0.28 -25.89 -2.39
CA VAL A 69 -1.00 -27.14 -2.61
C VAL A 69 -0.59 -27.59 -4.01
N ARG A 70 0.55 -28.30 -4.05
CA ARG A 70 0.90 -29.12 -5.19
C ARG A 70 0.01 -30.35 -5.11
N VAL A 71 -1.07 -30.34 -5.87
CA VAL A 71 -1.79 -31.57 -6.18
C VAL A 71 -1.04 -32.16 -7.36
N ASP A 72 -0.43 -33.32 -7.18
CA ASP A 72 0.09 -34.10 -8.29
C ASP A 72 -1.12 -34.63 -9.07
N VAL A 73 -1.61 -33.82 -10.03
CA VAL A 73 -2.71 -34.22 -10.90
C VAL A 73 -2.14 -35.22 -11.91
N PRO A 74 -2.57 -36.50 -11.89
CA PRO A 74 -2.16 -37.43 -12.92
C PRO A 74 -2.59 -36.87 -14.28
N PRO A 75 -1.79 -37.04 -15.36
CA PRO A 75 -2.08 -36.47 -16.66
C PRO A 75 -3.47 -36.92 -17.09
N SER A 76 -4.41 -35.98 -17.12
CA SER A 76 -5.74 -36.24 -17.64
C SER A 76 -5.59 -36.62 -19.12
N PRO A 77 -6.33 -37.63 -19.61
CA PRO A 77 -6.35 -37.89 -21.05
C PRO A 77 -6.78 -36.61 -21.77
N PRO A 78 -6.22 -36.31 -22.96
CA PRO A 78 -6.50 -35.08 -23.69
C PRO A 78 -7.89 -35.15 -24.32
N VAL A 79 -8.94 -35.21 -23.51
CA VAL A 79 -10.31 -35.12 -23.96
C VAL A 79 -10.70 -33.66 -23.87
N ARG A 80 -10.38 -32.90 -24.91
CA ARG A 80 -11.07 -31.62 -25.12
C ARG A 80 -12.52 -31.98 -25.41
N HIS A 81 -13.42 -31.66 -24.49
CA HIS A 81 -14.85 -31.52 -24.82
C HIS A 81 -15.04 -30.27 -25.68
N ALA A 82 -14.40 -30.24 -26.85
CA ALA A 82 -14.65 -29.26 -27.89
C ALA A 82 -15.80 -29.83 -28.72
N ASP A 83 -17.03 -29.47 -28.37
CA ASP A 83 -18.14 -29.67 -29.28
C ASP A 83 -17.99 -28.66 -30.43
N HIS A 84 -17.47 -29.13 -31.56
CA HIS A 84 -17.31 -28.33 -32.77
C HIS A 84 -18.65 -27.83 -33.35
N GLY A 85 -19.78 -28.40 -32.91
CA GLY A 85 -21.11 -27.97 -33.27
C GLY A 85 -21.73 -26.96 -32.31
N ALA A 86 -21.11 -26.69 -31.16
CA ALA A 86 -21.63 -25.72 -30.21
C ALA A 86 -21.50 -24.29 -30.76
N PRO A 87 -22.54 -23.45 -30.62
CA PRO A 87 -22.51 -22.06 -31.09
C PRO A 87 -21.61 -21.15 -30.24
N PHE A 88 -20.93 -21.69 -29.23
CA PHE A 88 -20.08 -20.95 -28.30
C PHE A 88 -18.70 -21.60 -28.18
N ASN A 89 -17.67 -20.77 -28.07
CA ASN A 89 -16.31 -21.23 -27.87
C ASN A 89 -16.06 -21.51 -26.37
N VAL A 90 -16.01 -22.79 -25.99
CA VAL A 90 -15.68 -23.25 -24.64
C VAL A 90 -14.18 -23.27 -24.34
N SER A 91 -13.32 -22.84 -25.27
CA SER A 91 -11.87 -22.88 -25.06
C SER A 91 -11.35 -21.85 -24.04
N ASP A 92 -12.16 -20.87 -23.67
CA ASP A 92 -11.78 -19.76 -22.78
C ASP A 92 -12.81 -19.61 -21.66
N LEU A 93 -12.59 -20.37 -20.58
CA LEU A 93 -13.46 -20.33 -19.41
C LEU A 93 -13.12 -19.10 -18.55
N ALA A 94 -14.04 -18.14 -18.51
CA ALA A 94 -14.03 -17.04 -17.55
C ALA A 94 -15.00 -17.34 -16.40
N VAL A 95 -14.49 -17.35 -15.17
CA VAL A 95 -15.30 -17.53 -13.97
C VAL A 95 -15.52 -16.17 -13.31
N VAL A 96 -16.77 -15.84 -12.99
CA VAL A 96 -17.13 -14.61 -12.26
C VAL A 96 -17.87 -15.00 -11.01
N THR A 97 -17.43 -14.50 -9.86
CA THR A 97 -18.03 -14.79 -8.56
C THR A 97 -17.97 -13.56 -7.65
N GLY A 98 -18.67 -13.60 -6.53
CA GLY A 98 -18.58 -12.62 -5.46
C GLY A 98 -18.74 -13.29 -4.11
N ALA A 99 -18.06 -12.79 -3.09
CA ALA A 99 -18.17 -13.31 -1.74
C ALA A 99 -17.97 -12.22 -0.70
N THR A 100 -18.58 -12.42 0.47
CA THR A 100 -18.38 -11.57 1.65
C THR A 100 -17.21 -12.12 2.48
N ALA A 101 -16.71 -11.34 3.45
CA ALA A 101 -15.62 -11.75 4.33
C ALA A 101 -15.85 -13.12 5.03
N GLY A 102 -17.10 -13.46 5.37
CA GLY A 102 -17.44 -14.72 6.04
C GLY A 102 -17.31 -15.97 5.14
N PHE A 103 -17.21 -15.80 3.82
CA PHE A 103 -17.09 -16.89 2.85
C PHE A 103 -15.66 -17.04 2.29
N PHE A 104 -14.70 -16.32 2.86
CA PHE A 104 -13.33 -16.26 2.34
C PHE A 104 -12.66 -17.63 2.24
N ASP A 105 -12.78 -18.49 3.26
CA ASP A 105 -12.17 -19.83 3.25
C ASP A 105 -12.76 -20.73 2.15
N ARG A 106 -14.07 -20.58 1.86
CA ARG A 106 -14.75 -21.33 0.80
C ARG A 106 -14.32 -20.82 -0.57
N LEU A 107 -14.18 -19.51 -0.71
CA LEU A 107 -13.62 -18.88 -1.91
C LEU A 107 -12.19 -19.37 -2.16
N GLN A 108 -11.35 -19.45 -1.13
CA GLN A 108 -10.00 -20.01 -1.24
C GLN A 108 -10.02 -21.44 -1.78
N ASN A 109 -10.89 -22.29 -1.25
CA ASN A 109 -11.02 -23.67 -1.72
C ASN A 109 -11.48 -23.74 -3.20
N MET A 110 -12.44 -22.90 -3.59
CA MET A 110 -12.89 -22.79 -4.98
C MET A 110 -11.75 -22.34 -5.91
N VAL A 111 -11.02 -21.27 -5.54
CA VAL A 111 -9.88 -20.76 -6.31
C VAL A 111 -8.80 -21.82 -6.45
N GLY A 112 -8.47 -22.51 -5.35
CA GLY A 112 -7.49 -23.61 -5.37
C GLY A 112 -7.90 -24.75 -6.29
N SER A 113 -9.18 -25.11 -6.30
CA SER A 113 -9.73 -26.13 -7.21
C SER A 113 -9.64 -25.68 -8.67
N LEU A 114 -10.03 -24.44 -8.98
CA LEU A 114 -9.94 -23.88 -10.33
C LEU A 114 -8.49 -23.83 -10.82
N GLN A 115 -7.55 -23.41 -9.97
CA GLN A 115 -6.13 -23.38 -10.33
C GLN A 115 -5.54 -24.77 -10.57
N ALA A 116 -6.05 -25.80 -9.87
CA ALA A 116 -5.60 -27.17 -10.05
C ALA A 116 -6.14 -27.81 -11.34
N TRP A 117 -7.43 -27.61 -11.63
CA TRP A 117 -8.11 -28.29 -12.74
C TRP A 117 -8.14 -27.48 -14.03
N GLU A 118 -8.19 -26.15 -13.93
CA GLU A 118 -8.30 -25.21 -15.04
C GLU A 118 -7.28 -24.05 -14.88
N PRO A 119 -5.97 -24.33 -14.90
CA PRO A 119 -4.92 -23.34 -14.59
C PRO A 119 -4.91 -22.13 -15.56
N GLY A 120 -5.52 -22.25 -16.73
CA GLY A 120 -5.64 -21.17 -17.72
C GLY A 120 -6.87 -20.28 -17.54
N ALA A 121 -7.83 -20.66 -16.69
CA ALA A 121 -9.06 -19.90 -16.51
C ALA A 121 -8.79 -18.57 -15.80
N THR A 122 -9.45 -17.51 -16.28
CA THR A 122 -9.44 -16.21 -15.60
C THR A 122 -10.59 -16.16 -14.60
N LEU A 123 -10.30 -15.79 -13.35
CA LEU A 123 -11.30 -15.66 -12.28
C LEU A 123 -11.46 -14.20 -11.87
N THR A 124 -12.65 -13.64 -12.02
CA THR A 124 -13.01 -12.32 -11.48
C THR A 124 -13.81 -12.49 -10.19
N VAL A 125 -13.35 -11.89 -9.10
CA VAL A 125 -14.02 -11.89 -7.80
C VAL A 125 -14.50 -10.49 -7.46
N TYR A 126 -15.80 -10.33 -7.27
CA TYR A 126 -16.39 -9.12 -6.70
C TYR A 126 -16.23 -9.11 -5.18
N ASP A 127 -15.61 -8.05 -4.68
CA ASP A 127 -15.47 -7.75 -3.27
C ASP A 127 -16.80 -7.23 -2.72
N LEU A 128 -17.45 -8.06 -1.89
CA LEU A 128 -18.71 -7.76 -1.19
C LEU A 128 -18.47 -7.46 0.31
N GLY A 129 -17.27 -6.99 0.67
CA GLY A 129 -16.92 -6.60 2.04
C GLY A 129 -15.76 -7.41 2.63
N PHE A 130 -14.73 -7.73 1.85
CA PHE A 130 -13.48 -8.30 2.34
C PHE A 130 -12.72 -7.31 3.23
N SER A 131 -12.01 -7.86 4.20
CA SER A 131 -11.06 -7.10 5.02
C SER A 131 -9.75 -6.82 4.28
N GLY A 132 -9.01 -5.80 4.71
CA GLY A 132 -7.67 -5.48 4.17
C GLY A 132 -6.71 -6.68 4.12
N PRO A 133 -6.59 -7.51 5.18
CA PRO A 133 -5.79 -8.73 5.15
C PRO A 133 -6.25 -9.76 4.11
N GLN A 134 -7.56 -9.92 3.91
CA GLN A 134 -8.11 -10.84 2.90
C GLN A 134 -7.79 -10.36 1.48
N LEU A 135 -7.96 -9.06 1.21
CA LEU A 135 -7.58 -8.46 -0.07
C LEU A 135 -6.08 -8.60 -0.34
N ALA A 136 -5.24 -8.43 0.67
CA ALA A 136 -3.80 -8.65 0.56
C ALA A 136 -3.46 -10.11 0.23
N ALA A 137 -4.18 -11.09 0.79
CA ALA A 137 -4.02 -12.50 0.44
C ALA A 137 -4.49 -12.80 -0.99
N MET A 138 -5.58 -12.19 -1.45
CA MET A 138 -6.11 -12.37 -2.81
C MET A 138 -5.21 -11.76 -3.88
N ALA A 139 -4.52 -10.66 -3.58
CA ALA A 139 -3.56 -10.03 -4.48
C ALA A 139 -2.43 -10.98 -4.92
N CYS A 140 -2.24 -12.07 -4.17
CA CYS A 140 -1.25 -13.11 -4.44
C CYS A 140 -1.79 -14.29 -5.26
N TRP A 141 -3.09 -14.36 -5.54
CA TRP A 141 -3.68 -15.49 -6.26
C TRP A 141 -3.42 -15.37 -7.77
N ALA A 142 -2.95 -16.46 -8.38
CA ALA A 142 -2.71 -16.49 -9.82
C ALA A 142 -4.03 -16.47 -10.59
N ASN A 143 -4.07 -15.69 -11.67
CA ASN A 143 -5.22 -15.55 -12.58
C ASN A 143 -6.51 -15.09 -11.90
N VAL A 144 -6.38 -14.36 -10.77
CA VAL A 144 -7.52 -13.76 -10.07
C VAL A 144 -7.49 -12.24 -10.18
N VAL A 145 -8.61 -11.65 -10.58
CA VAL A 145 -8.84 -10.21 -10.60
C VAL A 145 -9.90 -9.88 -9.55
N VAL A 146 -9.55 -9.03 -8.58
CA VAL A 146 -10.50 -8.56 -7.57
C VAL A 146 -11.08 -7.22 -8.01
N GLN A 147 -12.40 -7.12 -8.05
CA GLN A 147 -13.12 -5.89 -8.38
C GLN A 147 -13.99 -5.46 -7.20
N ARG A 148 -13.93 -4.18 -6.83
CA ARG A 148 -14.87 -3.61 -5.85
C ARG A 148 -16.28 -3.61 -6.45
N PHE A 149 -17.25 -4.10 -5.69
CA PHE A 149 -18.65 -3.97 -6.08
C PHE A 149 -19.11 -2.50 -5.93
N PRO A 150 -19.67 -1.86 -6.97
CA PRO A 150 -19.99 -0.43 -6.94
C PRO A 150 -21.36 -0.17 -6.30
N TYR A 151 -21.46 -0.42 -4.99
CA TYR A 151 -22.70 -0.25 -4.21
C TYR A 151 -23.34 1.13 -4.38
N GLU A 152 -22.55 2.16 -4.67
CA GLU A 152 -23.00 3.55 -4.84
C GLU A 152 -23.91 3.74 -6.05
N THR A 153 -23.85 2.83 -7.02
CA THR A 153 -24.66 2.87 -8.24
C THR A 153 -25.98 2.11 -8.13
N TYR A 154 -26.19 1.35 -7.05
CA TYR A 154 -27.36 0.49 -6.86
C TYR A 154 -28.36 1.10 -5.86
N PRO A 155 -29.64 0.67 -5.90
CA PRO A 155 -30.64 1.11 -4.93
C PRO A 155 -30.28 0.73 -3.48
N THR A 156 -30.81 1.48 -2.50
CA THR A 156 -30.49 1.33 -1.06
C THR A 156 -30.61 -0.11 -0.55
N HIS A 157 -31.61 -0.87 -1.00
CA HIS A 157 -31.82 -2.26 -0.56
C HIS A 157 -30.72 -3.25 -1.02
N VAL A 158 -29.80 -2.83 -1.90
CA VAL A 158 -28.62 -3.61 -2.32
C VAL A 158 -27.37 -3.16 -1.54
N ALA A 159 -27.38 -1.95 -0.98
CA ALA A 159 -26.27 -1.36 -0.26
C ALA A 159 -26.28 -1.65 1.25
N ASP A 160 -27.42 -2.11 1.78
CA ASP A 160 -27.66 -2.41 3.21
C ASP A 160 -27.26 -3.86 3.60
#